data_AF-A0A971V1I8-F1
#
_entry.id   AF-A0A971V1I8-F1
#
_cell.length_a   1.000
_cell.length_b   1.000
_cell.length_c   1.000
_cell.angle_alpha   90.00
_cell.angle_beta   90.00
_cell.angle_gamma   90.00
#
_symmetry.space_group_name_H-M   'P 1'
#
loop_
_entity.id
_entity.type
_entity.pdbx_description
1 polymer ?
#
loop_
_entity_poly.entity_id
_entity_poly.type
_entity_poly.pdbx_seq_one_letter_code
_entity_poly.pdbx_strand_id
1 'polypeptide(L)' 'MIVSNFANARRIYTQLIDYKNNPQLTNEQHIDNIYNLRRSIENNICPRCGKNLVMREGKYGSFYGCSGYPYCKFIKK' A
#
# COMPACT_ATOMS: atom_id res chain seq x y z
N MET A 1 41.77 10.34 -11.22
CA MET A 1 40.62 9.58 -11.78
C MET A 1 40.63 8.13 -11.29
N ILE A 2 40.59 7.87 -9.98
CA ILE A 2 40.54 6.49 -9.41
C ILE A 2 39.59 6.41 -8.19
N VAL A 3 39.35 7.53 -7.50
CA VAL A 3 38.50 7.61 -6.29
C VAL A 3 37.01 7.35 -6.55
N SER A 4 36.51 7.61 -7.76
CA SER A 4 35.09 7.46 -8.10
C SER A 4 34.61 6.00 -8.21
N ASN A 5 35.52 5.07 -8.52
CA ASN A 5 35.17 3.67 -8.78
C ASN A 5 34.95 2.87 -7.47
N PHE A 6 35.74 3.15 -6.43
CA PHE A 6 35.62 2.51 -5.12
C PHE A 6 34.42 2.99 -4.31
N ALA A 7 34.09 4.29 -4.38
CA ALA A 7 32.90 4.84 -3.74
C ALA A 7 31.62 4.23 -4.31
N ASN A 8 31.59 3.99 -5.63
CA ASN A 8 30.45 3.37 -6.31
C ASN A 8 30.32 1.89 -5.94
N ALA A 9 31.43 1.13 -5.96
CA ALA A 9 31.43 -0.28 -5.55
C ALA A 9 30.99 -0.48 -4.09
N ARG A 10 31.45 0.38 -3.16
CA ARG A 10 31.04 0.35 -1.76
C ARG A 10 29.55 0.62 -1.59
N ARG A 11 29.00 1.58 -2.35
CA ARG A 11 27.57 1.93 -2.30
C ARG A 11 26.68 0.80 -2.84
N ILE A 12 27.10 0.15 -3.93
CA ILE A 12 26.38 -1.01 -4.48
C ILE A 12 26.40 -2.16 -3.48
N TYR A 13 27.56 -2.45 -2.88
CA TYR A 13 27.69 -3.51 -1.88
C TYR A 13 26.75 -3.30 -0.68
N THR A 14 26.69 -2.08 -0.14
CA THR A 14 25.77 -1.78 0.97
C THR A 14 24.30 -1.95 0.56
N GLN A 15 23.91 -1.51 -0.64
CA GLN A 15 22.54 -1.69 -1.14
C GLN A 15 22.14 -3.16 -1.27
N LEU A 16 23.05 -4.03 -1.69
CA LEU A 16 22.78 -5.47 -1.81
C LEU A 16 22.65 -6.15 -0.44
N ILE A 17 23.46 -5.73 0.53
CA ILE A 17 23.35 -6.18 1.93
C ILE A 17 21.98 -5.76 2.50
N ASP A 18 21.59 -4.49 2.29
CA ASP A 18 20.31 -3.96 2.76
C ASP A 18 19.12 -4.68 2.11
N TYR A 19 19.18 -4.94 0.80
CA TYR A 19 18.14 -5.69 0.09
C TYR A 19 18.01 -7.13 0.60
N LYS A 20 19.13 -7.80 0.91
CA LYS A 20 19.12 -9.15 1.49
C LYS A 20 18.56 -9.17 2.91
N ASN A 21 18.79 -8.11 3.67
CA ASN A 21 18.35 -7.97 5.06
C ASN A 21 16.95 -7.36 5.20
N ASN A 22 16.36 -6.85 4.11
CA ASN A 22 14.99 -6.35 4.08
C ASN A 22 14.07 -7.48 3.57
N PRO A 23 13.46 -8.27 4.47
CA PRO A 23 12.60 -9.35 4.05
C PRO A 23 11.44 -8.79 3.23
N GLN A 24 11.37 -9.23 1.98
CA GLN A 24 10.15 -9.13 1.19
C GLN A 24 9.04 -9.77 2.04
N LEU A 25 7.92 -9.06 2.20
CA LEU A 25 6.75 -9.44 2.99
C LEU A 25 6.60 -10.97 3.16
N THR A 26 6.69 -11.47 4.40
CA THR A 26 6.55 -12.91 4.64
C THR A 26 5.14 -13.39 4.29
N ASN A 27 4.97 -14.69 4.05
CA ASN A 27 3.65 -15.26 3.79
C ASN A 27 2.65 -14.94 4.92
N GLU A 28 3.11 -14.94 6.16
CA GLU A 28 2.31 -14.57 7.33
C GLU A 28 1.88 -13.10 7.28
N GLN A 29 2.82 -12.19 7.01
CA GLN A 29 2.51 -10.76 6.90
C GLN A 29 1.57 -10.46 5.71
N HIS A 30 1.67 -11.23 4.62
CA HIS A 30 0.74 -11.14 3.50
C HIS A 30 -0.68 -11.52 3.91
N ILE A 31 -0.82 -12.63 4.63
CA ILE A 31 -2.11 -13.12 5.13
C ILE A 31 -2.73 -12.10 6.09
N ASP A 32 -1.96 -11.56 7.04
CA ASP A 32 -2.44 -10.54 7.98
C ASP A 32 -2.93 -9.27 7.27
N ASN A 33 -2.18 -8.79 6.27
CA ASN A 33 -2.59 -7.63 5.47
C ASN A 33 -3.92 -7.86 4.73
N ILE A 34 -4.18 -9.06 4.22
CA ILE A 34 -5.46 -9.40 3.59
C ILE A 34 -6.61 -9.32 4.61
N TYR A 35 -6.41 -9.86 5.82
CA TYR A 35 -7.44 -9.82 6.86
C TYR A 35 -7.71 -8.40 7.34
N ASN A 36 -6.68 -7.59 7.56
CA ASN A 36 -6.81 -6.19 7.98
C ASN A 36 -7.52 -5.35 6.91
N LEU A 37 -7.21 -5.58 5.63
CA LEU A 37 -7.88 -4.93 4.51
C LEU A 37 -9.39 -5.22 4.50
N ARG A 38 -9.78 -6.49 4.63
CA ARG A 38 -11.19 -6.89 4.67
C ARG A 38 -11.92 -6.29 5.86
N ARG A 39 -11.35 -6.37 7.05
CA ARG A 39 -11.91 -5.79 8.28
C ARG A 39 -12.12 -4.28 8.17
N SER A 40 -11.17 -3.55 7.60
CA SER A 40 -11.28 -2.11 7.35
C SER A 40 -12.50 -1.80 6.46
N ILE A 41 -12.65 -2.56 5.37
CA ILE A 41 -13.76 -2.42 4.42
C ILE A 41 -15.13 -2.76 5.04
N GLU A 42 -15.18 -3.72 5.97
CA GLU A 42 -16.39 -4.07 6.75
C GLU A 42 -16.77 -2.99 7.75
N ASN A 43 -15.77 -2.38 8.41
CA ASN A 43 -15.96 -1.25 9.33
C ASN A 43 -16.21 0.09 8.61
N ASN A 44 -16.53 0.07 7.31
CA ASN A 44 -16.72 1.25 6.47
C ASN A 44 -15.52 2.20 6.49
N ILE A 45 -14.30 1.68 6.56
CA ILE A 45 -13.05 2.45 6.49
C ILE A 45 -12.39 2.19 5.14
N CYS A 46 -11.89 3.27 4.50
CA CYS A 46 -11.17 3.19 3.25
C CYS A 46 -9.75 2.68 3.50
N PRO A 47 -9.32 1.57 2.90
CA PRO A 47 -8.00 1.01 3.14
C PRO A 47 -6.87 1.79 2.47
N ARG A 48 -7.19 2.73 1.57
CA ARG A 48 -6.17 3.56 0.90
C ARG A 48 -5.82 4.83 1.68
N CYS A 49 -6.74 5.36 2.47
CA CYS A 49 -6.54 6.67 3.13
C CYS A 49 -7.12 6.77 4.55
N GLY A 50 -7.73 5.70 5.08
CA GLY A 50 -8.30 5.67 6.43
C GLY A 50 -9.61 6.43 6.63
N LYS A 51 -10.10 7.16 5.64
CA LYS A 51 -11.38 7.88 5.72
C LYS A 51 -12.58 6.95 5.56
N ASN A 52 -13.76 7.36 6.02
CA ASN A 52 -14.96 6.54 5.92
C ASN A 52 -15.41 6.28 4.47
N LEU A 53 -15.98 5.11 4.25
CA LEU A 53 -16.73 4.75 3.05
C LEU A 53 -18.17 5.21 3.23
N VAL A 54 -18.70 5.88 2.22
CA VAL A 54 -20.07 6.40 2.20
C VAL A 54 -20.82 5.81 1.02
N MET A 55 -22.09 5.47 1.23
CA MET A 55 -22.97 5.02 0.15
C MET A 55 -23.26 6.21 -0.78
N ARG A 56 -23.12 5.99 -2.09
CA ARG A 56 -23.42 6.97 -3.14
C ARG A 56 -24.21 6.28 -4.25
N GLU A 57 -25.07 7.05 -4.91
CA GLU A 57 -25.82 6.58 -6.07
C GLU A 57 -25.09 6.96 -7.35
N GLY A 58 -24.89 5.97 -8.22
CA GLY A 58 -24.30 6.17 -9.55
C GLY A 58 -25.24 5.70 -10.65
N LYS A 59 -24.82 5.89 -11.90
CA LYS A 59 -25.57 5.49 -13.10
C LYS A 59 -26.00 4.01 -13.10
N TYR A 60 -25.24 3.14 -12.44
CA TYR A 60 -25.46 1.69 -12.41
C TYR A 60 -25.98 1.16 -11.06
N GLY A 61 -26.42 2.06 -10.17
CA GLY A 61 -26.88 1.72 -8.82
C GLY A 61 -25.96 2.26 -7.71
N SER A 62 -26.28 1.86 -6.48
CA SER A 62 -25.59 2.31 -5.27
C SER A 62 -24.23 1.64 -5.12
N PHE A 63 -23.23 2.40 -4.64
CA PHE A 63 -21.88 1.92 -4.38
C PHE A 63 -21.29 2.60 -3.15
N TYR A 64 -20.31 1.98 -2.50
CA TYR A 64 -19.57 2.61 -1.41
C TYR A 64 -18.34 3.32 -1.96
N GLY A 65 -18.31 4.65 -1.86
CA GLY A 65 -17.17 5.49 -2.25
C GLY A 65 -16.44 6.05 -1.04
N CYS A 66 -15.13 6.30 -1.17
CA CYS A 66 -14.40 7.01 -0.13
C CYS A 66 -14.93 8.45 0.05
N SER A 67 -15.11 8.89 1.30
CA SER A 67 -15.49 10.27 1.63
C SER A 67 -14.43 11.29 1.22
N GLY A 68 -13.17 10.85 1.02
CA GLY A 68 -12.05 11.67 0.56
C GLY A 68 -11.99 11.94 -0.95
N TYR A 69 -13.03 11.57 -1.72
CA TYR A 69 -13.13 11.97 -3.13
C TYR A 69 -13.08 13.52 -3.24
N PRO A 70 -12.35 14.12 -4.21
CA PRO A 70 -11.71 13.51 -5.39
C PRO A 70 -10.30 12.95 -5.18
N TYR A 71 -9.66 13.19 -4.03
CA TYR A 71 -8.28 12.81 -3.74
C TYR A 71 -8.10 11.31 -3.52
N CYS A 72 -9.14 10.64 -3.00
CA CYS A 72 -9.19 9.19 -2.89
C CYS A 72 -10.35 8.63 -3.72
N LYS A 73 -10.02 7.92 -4.80
CA LYS A 73 -10.98 7.32 -5.74
C LYS A 73 -11.29 5.84 -5.44
N PHE A 74 -11.09 5.41 -4.20
CA PHE A 74 -11.43 4.05 -3.80
C PHE A 74 -12.95 3.83 -3.83
N ILE A 75 -13.38 2.71 -4.40
CA ILE A 75 -14.76 2.29 -4.52
C ILE A 75 -14.85 0.81 -4.10
N LYS A 76 -15.84 0.49 -3.26
CA LYS A 76 -16.28 -0.85 -2.92
C LYS A 76 -17.64 -1.07 -3.59
N LYS A 77 -17.70 -2.09 -4.45
CA LYS A 77 -18.97 -2.59 -5.01
C LYS A 77 -19.56 -3.63 -4.09
#